data_AF-A0A968J6F2-F1
#
_entry.id   AF-A0A968J6F2-F1
#
_cell.length_a   1.000
_cell.length_b   1.000
_cell.length_c   1.000
_cell.angle_alpha   90.00
_cell.angle_beta   90.00
_cell.angle_gamma   90.00
#
_symmetry.space_group_name_H-M   'P 1'
#
loop_
_entity.id
_entity.type
_entity.pdbx_description
1 polymer ?
#
loop_
_entity_poly.entity_id
_entity_poly.type
_entity_poly.pdbx_seq_one_letter_code
_entity_poly.pdbx_strand_id
1 'polypeptide(L)' 'MAAVVVPTDPSLDPTQLEASLRSSLVTYKLPKRWLFLQEIPRNPQGKVSRLELQQAFFEDLNGYSR' A
#
# COMPACT_ATOMS: atom_id res chain seq x y z
N MET A 1 -5.70 -7.76 -6.05
CA MET A 1 -4.74 -6.66 -6.30
C MET A 1 -4.61 -5.84 -5.03
N ALA A 2 -3.38 -5.47 -4.66
CA ALA A 2 -3.08 -4.69 -3.46
C ALA A 2 -2.25 -3.46 -3.85
N ALA A 3 -2.34 -2.41 -3.06
CA ALA A 3 -1.53 -1.20 -3.21
C ALA A 3 -0.84 -0.86 -1.89
N VAL A 4 0.36 -0.31 -2.00
CA VAL A 4 1.16 0.16 -0.87
C VAL A 4 1.29 1.67 -1.01
N VAL A 5 0.97 2.39 0.06
CA VAL A 5 0.90 3.86 0.06
C VAL A 5 1.73 4.38 1.21
N VAL A 6 2.52 5.42 0.95
CA VAL A 6 3.14 6.23 2.00
C VAL A 6 2.33 7.52 2.11
N PRO A 7 1.50 7.67 3.15
CA PRO A 7 0.67 8.85 3.31
C PRO A 7 1.55 10.04 3.66
N THR A 8 1.45 11.11 2.87
CA THR A 8 2.01 12.42 3.25
C THR A 8 1.14 13.13 4.29
N ASP A 9 -0.14 12.76 4.34
CA ASP A 9 -1.11 13.25 5.30
C ASP A 9 -1.64 12.09 6.15
N PRO A 10 -1.56 12.15 7.49
CA PRO A 10 -1.96 11.05 8.36
C PRO A 10 -3.48 10.83 8.44
N SER A 11 -4.31 11.75 7.93
CA SER A 11 -5.76 11.58 7.85
C SER A 11 -6.22 10.90 6.55
N LEU A 12 -5.28 10.47 5.72
CA LEU A 12 -5.55 9.81 4.45
C LEU A 12 -6.23 8.45 4.68
N ASP A 13 -7.48 8.35 4.22
CA ASP A 13 -8.30 7.14 4.35
C ASP A 13 -8.33 6.33 3.03
N PRO A 14 -8.26 4.99 3.08
CA PRO A 14 -8.34 4.14 1.89
C PRO A 14 -9.64 4.33 1.08
N THR A 15 -10.76 4.69 1.71
CA THR A 15 -12.04 4.95 1.04
C THR A 15 -11.96 6.21 0.18
N GLN A 16 -11.28 7.25 0.66
CA GLN A 16 -11.05 8.49 -0.09
C GLN A 16 -10.14 8.22 -1.30
N LEU A 17 -9.10 7.40 -1.12
CA LEU A 17 -8.22 6.93 -2.20
C LEU A 17 -8.98 6.13 -3.25
N GLU A 18 -9.80 5.17 -2.82
CA GLU A 18 -10.61 4.36 -3.72
C GLU A 18 -11.60 5.22 -4.52
N ALA A 19 -12.30 6.15 -3.85
CA ALA A 19 -13.24 7.06 -4.49
C ALA A 19 -12.55 7.94 -5.54
N SER A 20 -11.39 8.50 -5.22
CA SER A 20 -10.61 9.31 -6.17
C SER A 20 -10.14 8.49 -7.37
N LEU A 21 -9.72 7.24 -7.15
CA LEU A 21 -9.24 6.37 -8.22
C LEU A 21 -10.37 5.79 -9.08
N ARG A 22 -11.58 5.63 -8.55
CA ARG A 22 -12.74 5.16 -9.33
C ARG A 22 -13.04 6.02 -10.55
N SER A 23 -12.72 7.32 -10.49
CA SER A 23 -12.92 8.21 -11.64
C SER A 23 -11.89 8.02 -12.75
N SER A 24 -10.73 7.40 -12.46
CA SER A 24 -9.60 7.28 -13.40
C SER A 24 -9.22 5.84 -13.71
N LEU A 25 -9.71 4.87 -12.92
CA LEU A 25 -9.41 3.45 -13.05
C LEU A 25 -10.70 2.63 -13.14
N VAL A 26 -10.65 1.62 -14.00
CA VAL A 26 -11.66 0.56 -14.11
C VAL A 26 -11.71 -0.30 -12.85
N THR A 27 -12.91 -0.77 -12.48
CA THR A 27 -13.19 -1.49 -11.22
C THR A 27 -12.24 -2.65 -10.90
N TYR A 28 -11.79 -3.39 -11.92
CA TYR A 28 -10.89 -4.54 -11.71
C TYR A 28 -9.42 -4.15 -11.45
N LYS A 29 -9.04 -2.88 -11.70
CA LYS A 29 -7.72 -2.32 -11.35
C LYS A 29 -7.73 -1.56 -10.03
N LEU A 30 -8.88 -1.41 -9.39
CA LEU A 30 -8.92 -0.83 -8.05
C LEU A 30 -8.34 -1.83 -7.03
N PRO A 31 -7.39 -1.39 -6.19
CA PRO A 31 -6.86 -2.23 -5.12
C PRO A 31 -7.96 -2.55 -4.12
N LYS A 32 -8.10 -3.83 -3.77
CA LYS A 32 -9.02 -4.25 -2.69
C LYS A 32 -8.37 -4.22 -1.32
N ARG A 33 -7.06 -4.05 -1.27
CA ARG A 33 -6.27 -4.00 -0.04
C ARG A 33 -5.25 -2.89 -0.14
N TRP A 34 -5.11 -2.17 0.96
CA TRP A 34 -4.27 -0.99 1.10
C TRP A 34 -3.36 -1.22 2.28
N LEU A 35 -2.05 -1.13 2.04
CA LEU A 35 -1.04 -1.14 3.10
C LEU A 35 -0.44 0.25 3.22
N PHE A 36 -0.59 0.86 4.39
CA PHE A 36 0.00 2.16 4.69
C PHE A 36 1.33 1.95 5.41
N LEU A 37 2.42 2.46 4.83
CA LEU A 37 3.76 2.38 5.41
C LEU A 37 4.32 3.79 5.62
N GLN A 38 5.25 3.95 6.54
CA GLN A 38 6.00 5.21 6.69
C GLN A 38 6.99 5.43 5.55
N GLU A 39 7.53 4.35 4.97
CA GLU A 39 8.42 4.39 3.83
C GLU A 39 8.26 3.16 2.94
N ILE A 40 8.62 3.31 1.66
CA ILE A 40 8.67 2.16 0.74
C ILE A 40 10.02 1.46 0.92
N PRO A 41 10.06 0.18 1.33
CA PRO A 41 11.31 -0.54 1.49
C PRO A 41 12.04 -0.67 0.16
N ARG A 42 13.32 -0.33 0.18
CA ARG A 42 14.22 -0.34 -0.98
C ARG A 42 15.36 -1.31 -0.74
N ASN A 43 15.79 -1.99 -1.80
CA ASN A 43 17.03 -2.76 -1.80
C ASN A 43 18.25 -1.83 -1.58
N PRO A 44 19.43 -2.39 -1.26
CA PRO A 44 20.68 -1.62 -1.13
C PRO A 44 21.06 -0.77 -2.36
N GLN A 45 20.52 -1.11 -3.53
CA GLN A 45 20.68 -0.34 -4.77
C GLN A 45 19.64 0.79 -4.94
N GLY A 46 18.82 1.07 -3.93
CA GLY A 46 17.78 2.10 -3.93
C GLY A 46 16.50 1.74 -4.70
N LYS A 47 16.41 0.53 -5.28
CA LYS A 47 15.22 0.06 -6.01
C LYS A 47 14.15 -0.44 -5.05
N VAL A 48 12.88 -0.28 -5.41
CA VAL A 48 11.76 -0.82 -4.63
C VAL A 48 11.87 -2.33 -4.50
N SER A 49 11.88 -2.83 -3.27
CA SER A 49 12.00 -4.26 -2.98
C SER A 49 10.63 -4.91 -2.93
N ARG A 50 10.27 -5.68 -3.97
CA ARG A 50 8.99 -6.41 -3.99
C ARG A 50 8.91 -7.49 -2.90
N LEU A 51 10.05 -8.08 -2.53
CA LEU A 51 10.10 -9.09 -1.48
C LEU A 51 9.77 -8.49 -0.13
N GLU A 52 10.43 -7.40 0.24
CA GLU A 52 10.20 -6.69 1.50
C GLU A 52 8.77 -6.14 1.58
N LEU A 53 8.24 -5.63 0.46
CA LEU A 53 6.84 -5.21 0.37
C LEU A 53 5.86 -6.36 0.61
N GLN A 54 6.15 -7.56 0.10
CA GLN A 54 5.33 -8.74 0.35
C GLN A 54 5.41 -9.19 1.81
N GLN A 55 6.59 -9.12 2.43
CA GLN A 55 6.76 -9.43 3.85
C GLN A 55 5.98 -8.45 4.72
N ALA A 56 6.15 -7.14 4.53
CA ALA A 56 5.41 -6.12 5.26
C ALA A 56 3.89 -6.29 5.13
N PHE A 57 3.43 -6.65 3.93
CA PHE A 57 2.02 -6.94 3.69
C PHE A 57 1.53 -8.20 4.41
N PHE A 58 2.36 -9.24 4.48
CA PHE A 58 2.04 -10.47 5.20
C PHE A 58 2.02 -10.25 6.71
N GLU A 59 2.95 -9.45 7.23
CA GLU A 59 3.02 -9.07 8.65
C GLU A 59 1.79 -8.27 9.10
N ASP A 60 1.36 -7.29 8.28
CA ASP A 60 0.13 -6.52 8.47
C ASP A 60 -1.11 -7.44 8.49
N LEU A 61 -1.23 -8.36 7.53
CA LEU A 61 -2.34 -9.30 7.47
C LEU A 61 -2.39 -10.27 8.67
N ASN A 62 -1.24 -10.71 9.17
CA ASN A 62 -1.17 -11.64 10.28
C ASN A 62 -1.25 -10.94 11.66
N GLY A 63 -1.37 -9.61 11.69
CA GLY A 63 -1.37 -8.83 12.93
C GLY A 63 -0.08 -9.00 13.74
N TYR A 64 1.03 -9.35 13.08
CA TYR A 64 2.29 -9.71 13.75
C TYR A 64 3.17 -8.50 14.10
N SER A 65 2.70 -7.28 13.87
CA SER A 65 3.40 -6.07 14.29
C SER A 65 2.47 -5.11 15.03
N ARG A 66 2.77 -5.01 16.34
CA ARG A 66 2.82 -3.82 17.21
C ARG A 66 1.64 -2.85 17.26
#